data_AF-A0A8S2LU67-F1
#
_entry.id   AF-A0A8S2LU67-F1
#
_cell.length_a   1.000
_cell.length_b   1.000
_cell.length_c   1.000
_cell.angle_alpha   90.00
_cell.angle_beta   90.00
_cell.angle_gamma   90.00
#
_symmetry.space_group_name_H-M   'P 1'
#
loop_
_entity.id
_entity.type
_entity.pdbx_description
1 polymer ?
#
loop_
_entity_poly.entity_id
_entity_poly.type
_entity_poly.pdbx_seq_one_letter_code
_entity_poly.pdbx_strand_id
1 'polypeptide(L)'
;KDCAGVLEYTLQKYPQDQLVTIGHSVGAHVHAMMYPELNKQVQRVLSVAGSNAYLLWRKKLNLTFLMTLLMFYVLREPLIYFYDYFPTKQLFNVMEDLPKNVV
;
A
#
# COMPACT_ATOMS: atom_id res chain seq x y z
N LYS A 1 -9.91 1.86 4.93
CA LYS A 1 -10.95 2.23 5.92
C LYS A 1 -10.40 2.13 7.33
N ASP A 2 -9.74 1.03 7.69
CA ASP A 2 -9.21 0.81 9.04
C ASP A 2 -8.23 1.90 9.50
N CYS A 3 -7.25 2.26 8.67
CA CYS A 3 -6.30 3.34 8.99
C CYS A 3 -7.00 4.69 9.25
N ALA A 4 -8.04 5.01 8.46
CA ALA A 4 -8.82 6.22 8.65
C ALA A 4 -9.58 6.19 10.00
N GLY A 5 -10.22 5.07 10.33
CA GLY A 5 -10.93 4.92 11.61
C GLY A 5 -10.00 5.04 12.82
N VAL A 6 -8.77 4.52 12.74
CA VAL A 6 -7.76 4.67 13.81
C VAL A 6 -7.37 6.14 13.99
N LEU A 7 -7.18 6.88 12.90
CA LEU A 7 -6.83 8.30 12.95
C LEU A 7 -7.98 9.13 13.52
N GLU A 8 -9.22 8.89 13.08
CA GLU A 8 -10.41 9.57 13.60
C GLU A 8 -10.57 9.35 15.11
N TYR A 9 -10.42 8.11 15.58
CA TYR A 9 -10.43 7.80 17.01
C TYR A 9 -9.32 8.55 17.76
N THR A 10 -8.11 8.58 17.19
CA THR A 10 -6.95 9.24 17.81
C THR A 10 -7.18 10.74 17.96
N LEU A 11 -7.70 11.40 16.93
CA LEU A 11 -8.03 12.82 16.93
C LEU A 11 -9.15 13.16 17.93
N GLN A 12 -10.17 12.30 18.05
CA GLN A 12 -11.23 12.47 19.04
C GLN A 12 -10.69 12.33 20.48
N LYS A 13 -9.75 11.40 20.68
CA LYS A 13 -9.18 11.11 22.00
C LYS A 13 -8.15 12.14 22.45
N TYR A 14 -7.36 12.67 21.52
CA TYR A 14 -6.27 13.61 21.79
C TYR A 14 -6.39 14.86 20.91
N PRO A 15 -7.44 15.69 21.10
CA PRO A 15 -7.77 16.77 20.17
C PRO A 15 -6.80 17.95 20.15
N GLN A 16 -5.90 18.04 21.14
CA GLN A 16 -4.90 19.11 21.25
C GLN A 16 -3.49 18.65 20.84
N ASP A 17 -3.30 17.34 20.65
CA ASP A 17 -2.00 16.77 20.36
C ASP A 17 -1.71 16.80 18.86
N GLN A 18 -0.42 16.83 18.52
CA GLN A 18 0.00 16.72 17.14
C GLN A 18 -0.10 15.26 16.67
N LEU A 19 -0.80 15.07 15.56
CA LEU A 19 -0.90 13.80 14.86
C LEU A 19 0.29 13.62 13.91
N VAL A 20 1.09 12.61 14.20
CA VAL A 20 2.23 12.18 13.37
C VAL A 20 1.98 10.76 12.90
N THR A 21 2.13 10.52 11.59
CA THR A 21 1.93 9.19 11.01
C THR A 21 3.24 8.63 10.48
N ILE A 22 3.52 7.36 10.80
CA ILE A 22 4.70 6.64 10.32
C ILE A 22 4.23 5.50 9.42
N GLY A 23 4.69 5.48 8.17
CA GLY A 23 4.36 4.43 7.21
C GLY A 23 5.61 3.67 6.77
N HIS A 24 5.58 2.34 6.89
CA HIS A 24 6.66 1.48 6.41
C HIS A 24 6.22 0.70 5.16
N SER A 25 7.08 0.62 4.13
CA SER A 25 6.80 -0.13 2.89
C SER A 25 5.45 0.29 2.27
N VAL A 26 4.50 -0.63 2.08
CA VAL A 26 3.14 -0.32 1.59
C VAL A 26 2.42 0.70 2.49
N GLY A 27 2.71 0.72 3.79
CA GLY A 27 2.14 1.69 4.74
C GLY A 27 2.54 3.14 4.45
N ALA A 28 3.65 3.37 3.74
CA ALA A 28 3.99 4.71 3.26
C ALA A 28 3.06 5.21 2.15
N HIS A 29 2.49 4.30 1.35
CA HIS A 29 1.54 4.62 0.29
C HIS A 29 0.13 4.83 0.84
N VAL A 30 -0.21 4.13 1.92
CA VAL A 30 -1.52 4.27 2.58
C VAL A 30 -1.79 5.74 2.89
N HIS A 31 -0.80 6.51 3.33
CA HIS A 31 -0.93 7.94 3.58
C HIS A 31 -1.50 8.73 2.39
N ALA A 32 -1.03 8.45 1.18
CA ALA A 32 -1.51 9.11 -0.03
C ALA A 32 -2.93 8.66 -0.45
N MET A 33 -3.37 7.49 -0.01
CA MET A 33 -4.67 6.90 -0.36
C MET A 33 -5.78 7.20 0.66
N MET A 34 -5.45 7.85 1.78
CA MET A 34 -6.42 8.23 2.81
C MET A 34 -7.31 9.40 2.35
N TYR A 35 -8.44 9.57 3.04
CA TYR A 35 -9.38 10.66 2.75
C TYR A 35 -8.69 12.03 2.87
N PRO A 36 -8.82 12.91 1.86
CA PRO A 36 -8.13 14.21 1.87
C PRO A 36 -8.39 15.05 3.13
N GLU A 37 -9.60 15.02 3.65
CA GLU A 37 -9.97 15.78 4.86
C GLU A 37 -9.28 15.26 6.13
N LEU A 38 -9.01 13.97 6.21
CA LEU A 38 -8.28 13.37 7.33
C LEU A 38 -6.78 13.64 7.21
N ASN A 39 -6.26 13.61 5.98
CA ASN A 39 -4.85 13.92 5.71
C ASN A 39 -4.47 15.36 6.06
N LYS A 40 -5.38 16.33 5.92
CA LYS A 40 -5.15 17.72 6.34
C LYS A 40 -4.89 17.86 7.84
N GLN A 41 -5.33 16.88 8.64
CA GLN A 41 -5.17 16.90 10.10
C GLN A 41 -3.85 16.27 10.56
N VAL A 42 -3.10 15.63 9.66
CA VAL A 42 -1.77 15.06 9.96
C VAL A 42 -0.71 16.14 9.80
N GLN A 43 0.00 16.49 10.89
CA GLN A 43 1.01 17.55 10.85
C GLN A 43 2.34 17.05 10.25
N ARG A 44 2.68 15.77 10.44
CA ARG A 44 3.94 15.19 9.97
C ARG A 44 3.76 13.75 9.51
N VAL A 45 4.46 13.41 8.44
CA VAL A 45 4.51 12.05 7.89
C VAL A 45 5.96 11.59 7.82
N LEU A 46 6.25 10.41 8.37
CA LEU A 46 7.51 9.72 8.19
C LEU A 46 7.30 8.45 7.36
N SER A 47 7.92 8.41 6.18
CA SER A 47 7.90 7.25 5.31
C SER A 47 9.23 6.50 5.40
N VAL A 48 9.19 5.21 5.75
CA VAL A 48 10.38 4.35 5.87
C VAL A 48 10.26 3.23 4.84
N ALA A 49 11.27 3.07 3.98
CA ALA A 49 11.24 2.11 2.88
C ALA A 49 9.98 2.22 1.98
N GLY A 50 9.32 3.38 1.98
CA GLY A 50 8.29 3.72 1.01
C GLY A 50 8.96 4.13 -0.28
N SER A 51 9.02 3.23 -1.26
CA SER A 51 9.35 3.63 -2.63
C SER A 51 8.14 4.33 -3.24
N ASN A 52 8.31 5.20 -4.24
CA ASN A 52 7.20 5.45 -5.16
C ASN A 52 7.02 4.14 -5.93
N ALA A 53 6.14 3.28 -5.45
CA ALA A 53 6.02 1.95 -5.99
C ALA A 53 5.76 2.08 -7.49
N TYR A 54 6.72 1.56 -8.26
CA TYR A 54 6.59 1.27 -9.68
C TYR A 54 6.67 2.45 -10.67
N LEU A 55 6.90 3.68 -10.21
CA LEU A 55 6.89 4.88 -11.08
C LEU A 55 8.20 5.69 -11.11
N LEU A 56 9.37 5.03 -10.99
CA LEU A 56 10.65 5.56 -11.51
C LEU A 56 10.68 5.51 -13.05
N TRP A 57 9.59 5.99 -13.66
CA TRP A 57 9.08 5.74 -15.01
C TRP A 57 9.90 6.34 -16.15
N ARG A 58 11.11 6.84 -15.92
CA ARG A 58 11.85 7.56 -16.98
C ARG A 58 13.31 7.21 -17.19
N LYS A 59 13.98 6.42 -16.34
CA LYS A 59 15.44 6.23 -16.50
C LYS A 59 15.96 4.80 -16.54
N LYS A 60 15.29 3.80 -15.95
CA LYS A 60 15.73 2.41 -16.05
C LYS A 60 14.53 1.45 -15.96
N LEU A 61 14.29 0.67 -17.02
CA LEU A 61 13.56 -0.59 -16.94
C LEU A 61 14.34 -1.49 -15.98
N ASN A 62 13.97 -1.52 -14.71
CA ASN A 62 14.56 -2.44 -13.75
C ASN A 62 13.73 -3.72 -13.69
N LEU A 63 14.37 -4.83 -13.33
CA LEU A 63 13.72 -6.14 -13.21
C LEU A 63 12.49 -6.09 -12.30
N THR A 64 12.54 -5.28 -11.24
CA THR A 64 11.43 -5.06 -10.31
C THR A 64 10.18 -4.49 -10.99
N PHE A 65 10.33 -3.52 -11.89
CA PHE A 65 9.22 -2.96 -12.67
C PHE A 65 8.58 -4.02 -13.57
N LEU A 66 9.40 -4.79 -14.29
CA LEU A 66 8.91 -5.85 -15.17
C LEU A 66 8.19 -6.95 -14.40
N MET A 67 8.77 -7.37 -13.27
CA MET A 67 8.16 -8.35 -12.37
C MET A 67 6.84 -7.86 -11.80
N THR A 68 6.74 -6.58 -11.41
CA THR A 68 5.49 -6.01 -10.92
C THR A 68 4.42 -6.03 -12.01
N LEU A 69 4.78 -5.61 -13.24
CA LEU A 69 3.85 -5.56 -14.35
C LEU A 69 3.35 -6.96 -14.72
N LEU A 70 4.25 -7.94 -14.77
CA LEU A 70 3.92 -9.35 -14.98
C LEU A 70 2.99 -9.88 -13.86
N MET A 71 3.33 -9.65 -12.60
CA MET A 71 2.57 -10.18 -11.46
C MET A 71 1.15 -9.58 -11.40
N PHE A 72 1.03 -8.25 -11.45
CA PHE A 72 -0.25 -7.58 -11.23
C PHE A 72 -1.15 -7.48 -12.47
N TYR A 73 -0.58 -7.39 -13.68
CA TYR A 73 -1.38 -7.21 -14.89
C TYR A 73 -1.52 -8.46 -15.75
N VAL A 74 -0.58 -9.42 -15.67
CA VAL A 74 -0.61 -10.63 -16.51
C VAL A 74 -1.02 -11.85 -15.71
N LEU A 75 -0.44 -12.07 -14.53
CA LEU A 75 -0.66 -13.29 -13.75
C LEU A 75 -1.82 -13.20 -12.77
N ARG A 76 -2.23 -11.99 -12.37
CA ARG A 76 -3.30 -11.79 -11.38
C ARG A 76 -4.62 -12.43 -11.78
N GLU A 77 -5.18 -12.08 -12.93
CA GLU A 77 -6.51 -12.58 -13.36
C GLU A 77 -6.54 -14.12 -13.51
N PRO A 78 -5.55 -14.76 -14.18
CA PRO A 78 -5.48 -16.22 -14.21
C PRO A 78 -5.37 -16.84 -12.81
N LEU A 79 -4.50 -16.31 -11.95
CA LEU A 79 -4.29 -16.88 -10.62
C LEU A 79 -5.52 -16.73 -9.72
N ILE A 80 -6.20 -15.58 -9.75
CA ILE A 80 -7.48 -15.40 -9.04
C ILE A 80 -8.53 -16.35 -9.61
N TYR A 81 -8.60 -16.55 -10.93
CA TYR A 81 -9.57 -17.46 -11.54
C TYR A 81 -9.39 -18.91 -11.07
N PHE A 82 -8.14 -19.40 -10.97
CA PHE A 82 -7.86 -20.78 -10.57
C PHE A 82 -7.87 -21.01 -9.05
N TYR A 83 -7.44 -20.03 -8.26
CA TYR A 83 -7.23 -20.20 -6.82
C TYR A 83 -8.26 -19.44 -5.96
N ASP A 84 -9.08 -18.54 -6.53
CA ASP A 84 -9.97 -17.59 -5.85
C ASP A 84 -9.26 -16.52 -4.97
N TYR A 85 -7.93 -16.47 -5.05
CA TYR A 85 -7.06 -15.46 -4.45
C TYR A 85 -5.75 -15.36 -5.25
N PHE A 86 -4.86 -14.44 -4.89
CA PHE A 86 -3.56 -14.28 -5.52
C PHE A 86 -2.45 -14.92 -4.65
N PRO A 87 -2.02 -16.16 -4.94
CA PRO A 87 -1.20 -17.02 -4.07
C PRO A 87 0.31 -16.73 -4.19
N THR A 88 0.73 -15.48 -4.02
CA THR A 88 2.12 -15.10 -4.26
C THR A 88 3.11 -15.62 -3.24
N LYS A 89 2.67 -15.92 -2.02
CA LYS A 89 3.54 -16.52 -1.00
C LYS A 89 3.80 -17.97 -1.33
N GLN A 90 2.74 -18.69 -1.69
CA GLN A 90 2.81 -20.12 -1.99
C GLN A 90 3.54 -20.41 -3.31
N LEU A 91 3.31 -19.61 -4.35
CA LEU A 91 3.92 -19.86 -5.66
C LEU A 91 5.30 -19.24 -5.84
N PHE A 92 5.54 -18.06 -5.24
CA PHE A 92 6.73 -17.26 -5.54
C PHE A 92 7.53 -16.88 -4.30
N ASN A 93 7.00 -17.04 -3.08
CA ASN A 93 7.64 -16.68 -1.81
C ASN A 93 8.16 -15.23 -1.76
N VAL A 94 7.51 -14.30 -2.47
CA VAL A 94 7.92 -12.89 -2.56
C VAL A 94 7.06 -11.93 -1.74
N MET A 95 5.77 -12.22 -1.58
CA MET A 95 4.83 -11.40 -0.81
C MET A 95 3.68 -12.25 -0.28
N GLU A 96 3.02 -11.79 0.79
CA GLU A 96 1.82 -12.44 1.35
C GLU A 96 0.72 -12.61 0.31
N ASP A 97 -0.09 -13.66 0.47
CA ASP A 97 -1.21 -13.94 -0.42
C ASP A 97 -2.24 -12.80 -0.35
N LEU A 98 -2.71 -12.33 -1.51
CA LEU A 98 -3.68 -11.24 -1.58
C LEU A 98 -5.10 -11.79 -1.84
N PRO A 99 -6.12 -11.30 -1.11
CA PRO A 99 -7.51 -11.60 -1.42
C PRO A 99 -7.87 -11.09 -2.82
N LYS A 100 -8.81 -11.75 -3.52
CA LYS A 100 -9.22 -11.38 -4.90
C LYS A 100 -9.64 -9.92 -5.10
N ASN A 101 -10.07 -9.25 -4.02
CA ASN A 101 -10.58 -7.87 -4.02
C ASN A 101 -9.55 -6.82 -3.56
N VAL A 102 -8.29 -7.20 -3.31
CA VAL A 102 -7.23 -6.25 -2.92
C VAL A 102 -6.39 -5.91 -4.14
N VAL A 103 -6.17 -4.61 -4.36
CA VAL A 103 -5.29 -4.03 -5.39
C VAL A 103 -3.96 -3.67 -4.76
#